data_AF-A0A8D8S625-F1
#
_entry.id   AF-A0A8D8S625-F1
#
_cell.length_a   1.000
_cell.length_b   1.000
_cell.length_c   1.000
_cell.angle_alpha   90.00
_cell.angle_beta   90.00
_cell.angle_gamma   90.00
#
_symmetry.space_group_name_H-M   'P 1'
#
loop_
_entity.id
_entity.type
_entity.pdbx_description
1 polymer ?
#
loop_
_entity_poly.entity_id
_entity_poly.type
_entity_poly.pdbx_seq_one_letter_code
_entity_poly.pdbx_strand_id
1 'polypeptide(L)'
;MSPILKPWLRNPAIFALFGYKKREIYLRKQTRELGEEIIGKVKAKLIQENSEKGENIIREGFVRKSDSNSENSTDTALLKNFIEVIIRDQMDPTIPREDVMTHDDLISEVLTIIFAGMDTTKVVNNIILIMLALHPKIQQGVR
;
A
#
# COMPACT_ATOMS: atom_id res chain seq x y z
N MET A 1 -9.14 -25.73 -3.00
CA MET A 1 -9.86 -24.83 -2.07
C MET A 1 -9.34 -25.08 -0.67
N SER A 2 -8.66 -24.11 -0.04
CA SER A 2 -8.29 -24.22 1.38
C SER A 2 -9.53 -23.93 2.23
N PRO A 3 -9.89 -24.77 3.22
CA PRO A 3 -10.97 -24.44 4.12
C PRO A 3 -10.53 -23.31 5.04
N ILE A 4 -11.27 -22.21 5.00
CA ILE A 4 -11.15 -21.08 5.93
C ILE A 4 -11.56 -21.64 7.31
N LEU A 5 -10.58 -22.00 8.13
CA LEU A 5 -10.84 -22.49 9.49
C LEU A 5 -11.41 -21.36 10.33
N LYS A 6 -12.59 -21.58 10.90
CA LYS A 6 -13.35 -20.59 11.68
C LYS A 6 -12.55 -20.15 12.94
N PRO A 7 -12.42 -18.83 13.21
CA PRO A 7 -11.59 -18.29 14.30
C PRO A 7 -11.94 -18.75 15.72
N TRP A 8 -13.18 -19.19 15.94
CA TRP A 8 -13.68 -19.65 17.24
C TRP A 8 -13.36 -21.12 17.57
N LEU A 9 -12.71 -21.86 16.67
CA LEU A 9 -12.25 -23.24 16.89
C LEU A 9 -10.76 -23.31 17.28
N ARG A 10 -10.27 -22.31 18.02
CA ARG A 10 -8.85 -22.12 18.33
C ARG A 10 -8.40 -23.04 19.48
N ASN A 11 -8.53 -24.35 19.32
CA ASN A 11 -7.90 -25.30 20.24
C ASN A 11 -6.39 -25.38 19.89
N PRO A 12 -5.49 -24.94 20.80
CA PRO A 12 -4.05 -24.88 20.52
C PRO A 12 -3.43 -26.25 20.24
N ALA A 13 -3.99 -27.33 20.82
CA ALA A 13 -3.51 -28.68 20.59
C ALA A 13 -3.81 -29.14 19.15
N ILE A 14 -5.02 -28.88 18.65
CA ILE A 14 -5.43 -29.22 17.28
C ILE A 14 -4.60 -28.43 16.26
N PHE A 15 -4.40 -27.14 16.50
CA PHE A 15 -3.61 -26.28 15.62
C PHE A 15 -2.12 -26.67 15.55
N ALA A 16 -1.57 -27.17 16.67
CA ALA A 16 -0.22 -27.72 16.70
C ALA A 16 -0.14 -29.07 15.97
N LEU A 17 -1.13 -29.95 16.17
CA LEU A 17 -1.16 -31.30 15.60
C LEU A 17 -1.21 -31.28 14.07
N PHE A 18 -2.02 -30.41 13.48
CA PHE A 18 -2.14 -30.27 12.02
C PHE A 18 -1.06 -29.38 11.39
N GLY A 19 -0.06 -28.94 12.16
CA GLY A 19 1.04 -28.12 11.66
C GLY A 19 0.64 -26.70 11.25
N TYR A 20 -0.60 -26.26 11.51
CA TYR A 20 -1.07 -24.93 11.18
C TYR A 20 -0.28 -23.83 11.89
N LYS A 21 0.23 -24.10 13.09
CA LYS A 21 1.12 -23.16 13.81
C LYS A 21 2.38 -22.83 13.00
N LYS A 22 3.01 -23.83 12.37
CA LYS A 22 4.19 -23.61 11.51
C LYS A 22 3.84 -22.78 10.29
N ARG A 23 2.68 -23.06 9.68
CA ARG A 23 2.16 -22.32 8.53
C ARG A 23 1.84 -20.87 8.88
N GLU A 24 1.21 -20.62 10.03
CA GLU A 24 0.90 -19.26 10.49
C GLU A 24 2.18 -18.43 10.66
N ILE A 25 3.19 -18.98 11.34
CA ILE A 25 4.48 -18.29 11.53
C ILE A 25 5.13 -17.98 10.18
N TYR A 26 5.13 -18.95 9.27
CA TYR A 26 5.65 -18.76 7.91
C TYR A 26 4.91 -17.65 7.15
N LEU A 27 3.57 -17.67 7.19
CA LEU A 27 2.75 -16.65 6.52
C LEU A 27 2.99 -15.27 7.11
N ARG A 28 3.02 -15.14 8.44
CA ARG A 28 3.36 -13.86 9.11
C ARG A 28 4.72 -13.34 8.68
N LYS A 29 5.71 -14.23 8.54
CA LYS A 29 7.05 -13.85 8.06
C LYS A 29 7.00 -13.32 6.63
N GLN A 30 6.38 -14.05 5.71
CA GLN A 30 6.25 -13.62 4.31
C GLN A 30 5.49 -12.31 4.18
N THR A 31 4.41 -12.15 4.95
CA THR A 31 3.61 -10.93 4.96
C THR A 31 4.43 -9.72 5.43
N ARG A 32 5.26 -9.90 6.45
CA ARG A 32 6.17 -8.85 6.92
C ARG A 32 7.24 -8.51 5.87
N GLU A 33 7.88 -9.53 5.29
CA GLU A 33 8.88 -9.37 4.21
C GLU A 33 8.31 -8.57 3.03
N LEU A 34 7.07 -8.85 2.64
CA LEU A 34 6.37 -8.10 1.60
C LEU A 34 6.18 -6.62 1.99
N GLY A 35 5.75 -6.35 3.23
CA GLY A 35 5.57 -5.00 3.73
C GLY A 35 6.89 -4.20 3.73
N GLU A 36 7.96 -4.83 4.19
CA GLU A 36 9.32 -4.26 4.20
C GLU A 36 9.81 -3.96 2.77
N GLU A 37 9.58 -4.87 1.81
CA GLU A 37 9.94 -4.67 0.40
C GLU A 37 9.19 -3.48 -0.22
N ILE A 38 7.89 -3.36 0.02
CA ILE A 38 7.06 -2.27 -0.50
C ILE A 38 7.54 -0.94 0.05
N ILE A 39 7.69 -0.83 1.38
CA ILE A 39 8.15 0.40 2.03
C ILE A 39 9.56 0.75 1.54
N GLY A 40 10.46 -0.23 1.44
CA GLY A 40 11.82 -0.02 0.95
C GLY A 40 11.85 0.56 -0.46
N LYS A 41 11.05 0.00 -1.39
CA LYS A 41 10.94 0.51 -2.76
C LYS A 41 10.40 1.94 -2.81
N VAL A 42 9.38 2.25 -2.02
CA VAL A 42 8.79 3.60 -1.99
C VAL A 42 9.76 4.61 -1.39
N LYS A 43 10.44 4.27 -0.28
CA LYS A 43 11.46 5.13 0.32
C LYS A 43 12.61 5.42 -0.65
N ALA A 44 13.12 4.40 -1.34
CA ALA A 44 14.18 4.56 -2.34
C ALA A 44 13.77 5.52 -3.46
N LYS A 45 12.55 5.37 -3.98
CA LYS A 45 11.98 6.26 -4.99
C LYS A 45 11.87 7.71 -4.50
N LEU A 46 11.41 7.92 -3.27
CA LEU A 46 11.28 9.25 -2.67
C LEU A 46 12.63 9.95 -2.49
N ILE A 47 13.67 9.21 -2.08
CA ILE A 47 15.01 9.77 -1.93
C ILE A 47 15.58 10.18 -3.29
N GLN A 48 15.38 9.36 -4.33
CA GLN A 48 15.79 9.68 -5.69
C GLN A 48 15.10 10.96 -6.20
N GLU A 49 13.78 11.06 -6.04
CA GLU A 49 13.02 12.25 -6.44
C GLU A 49 13.48 13.52 -5.71
N ASN A 50 13.82 13.43 -4.42
CA ASN A 50 14.34 14.57 -3.67
C ASN A 50 15.74 14.99 -4.12
N SER A 51 16.60 14.04 -4.52
CA SER A 51 17.92 14.33 -5.10
C SER A 51 17.79 15.04 -6.45
N GLU A 52 16.92 14.55 -7.33
CA GLU A 52 16.68 15.12 -8.66
C GLU A 52 16.06 16.53 -8.57
N LYS A 53 15.14 16.76 -7.62
CA LYS A 53 14.60 18.09 -7.33
C LYS A 53 15.67 19.03 -6.77
N GLY A 54 16.53 18.55 -5.87
CA GLY A 54 17.65 19.34 -5.32
C GLY A 54 18.63 19.78 -6.41
N GLU A 55 19.01 18.87 -7.31
CA GLU A 55 19.90 19.19 -8.44
C GLU A 55 19.25 20.17 -9.43
N ASN A 56 17.96 20.02 -9.72
CA ASN A 56 17.24 20.94 -10.59
C ASN A 56 17.08 22.33 -9.96
N ILE A 57 16.84 22.43 -8.64
CA ILE A 57 16.82 23.72 -7.92
C ILE A 57 18.21 24.38 -7.92
N ILE A 58 19.30 23.61 -7.78
CA ILE A 58 20.66 24.16 -7.86
C ILE A 58 20.96 24.66 -9.28
N ARG A 59 20.52 23.92 -10.32
CA ARG A 59 20.65 24.35 -11.72
C ARG A 59 19.81 25.59 -12.03
N GLU A 60 18.55 25.63 -11.58
CA GLU A 60 17.68 26.81 -11.74
C GLU A 60 18.16 28.01 -10.90
N GLY A 61 18.68 27.78 -9.70
CA GLY A 61 19.28 28.80 -8.83
C GLY A 61 20.55 29.40 -9.40
N PHE A 62 21.32 28.63 -10.17
CA PHE A 62 22.48 29.12 -10.93
C PHE A 62 22.06 29.92 -12.19
N VAL A 63 20.88 29.64 -12.76
CA VAL A 63 20.33 30.33 -13.94
C VAL A 63 19.53 31.59 -13.56
N ARG A 64 18.94 31.68 -12.36
CA ARG A 64 18.17 32.83 -11.84
C ARG A 64 18.99 34.07 -11.44
N LYS A 65 20.06 34.41 -12.17
CA LYS A 65 20.58 35.80 -12.19
C LYS A 65 20.01 36.64 -13.34
N SER A 66 19.12 36.08 -14.15
CA SER A 66 18.23 36.87 -15.01
C SER A 66 16.82 36.28 -15.00
N ASP A 67 15.87 37.19 -14.89
CA ASP A 67 14.46 37.09 -15.24
C ASP A 67 13.47 36.51 -14.22
N SER A 68 12.69 37.48 -13.73
CA SER A 68 11.41 37.40 -13.06
C SER A 68 10.32 36.80 -13.94
N ASN A 69 9.33 36.20 -13.26
CA ASN A 69 8.04 35.67 -13.74
C ASN A 69 8.07 34.32 -14.47
N SER A 70 7.51 33.32 -13.77
CA SER A 70 6.51 32.40 -14.33
C SER A 70 5.98 31.54 -13.18
N GLU A 71 4.90 31.99 -12.55
CA GLU A 71 3.88 31.06 -12.07
C GLU A 71 3.50 30.15 -13.23
N ASN A 72 3.65 28.83 -13.09
CA ASN A 72 2.95 27.77 -13.84
C ASN A 72 3.61 26.42 -13.57
N SER A 73 3.00 25.59 -12.72
CA SER A 73 2.96 24.11 -12.82
C SER A 73 2.43 23.46 -11.52
N THR A 74 1.33 23.98 -10.97
CA THR A 74 0.57 23.31 -9.90
C THR A 74 -0.38 22.22 -10.43
N ASP A 75 -0.12 21.67 -11.62
CA ASP A 75 -1.02 20.72 -12.31
C ASP A 75 -0.48 19.28 -12.44
N THR A 76 0.66 18.98 -11.81
CA THR A 76 1.15 17.59 -11.65
C THR A 76 1.06 17.17 -10.19
N ALA A 77 -0.15 17.24 -9.63
CA ALA A 77 -0.62 16.28 -8.63
C ALA A 77 -0.71 14.87 -9.27
N LEU A 78 0.42 14.41 -9.85
CA LEU A 78 0.67 13.07 -10.36
C LEU A 78 0.12 12.10 -9.33
N LEU A 79 -0.77 11.21 -9.75
CA LEU A 79 -1.40 10.17 -8.92
C LEU A 79 -0.39 9.62 -7.90
N LYS A 80 -0.36 10.21 -6.70
CA LYS A 80 0.56 9.77 -5.65
C LYS A 80 -0.04 8.50 -5.12
N ASN A 81 0.70 7.40 -5.21
CA ASN A 81 0.26 6.14 -4.62
C ASN A 81 -0.01 6.39 -3.14
N PHE A 82 -1.11 5.84 -2.60
CA PHE A 82 -1.51 6.08 -1.22
C PHE A 82 -0.38 5.81 -0.21
N ILE A 83 0.40 4.75 -0.45
CA ILE A 83 1.57 4.39 0.35
C ILE A 83 2.68 5.46 0.31
N GLU A 84 2.84 6.12 -0.84
CA GLU A 84 3.79 7.22 -1.03
C GLU A 84 3.36 8.46 -0.25
N VAL A 85 2.05 8.71 -0.14
CA VAL A 85 1.51 9.81 0.67
C VAL A 85 1.80 9.57 2.16
N ILE A 86 1.48 8.38 2.67
CA ILE A 86 1.75 8.03 4.08
C ILE A 86 3.24 8.13 4.38
N ILE A 87 4.11 7.57 3.54
CA ILE A 87 5.55 7.58 3.82
C ILE A 87 6.12 9.01 3.77
N ARG A 88 5.63 9.87 2.88
CA ARG A 88 6.06 11.27 2.84
C ARG A 88 5.62 12.04 4.08
N ASP A 89 4.39 11.82 4.53
CA ASP A 89 3.86 12.43 5.74
C ASP A 89 4.74 12.06 6.95
N GLN A 90 5.07 10.77 7.09
CA GLN A 90 5.95 10.28 8.15
C GLN A 90 7.42 10.76 8.05
N MET A 91 7.83 11.34 6.92
CA MET A 91 9.17 11.92 6.73
C MET A 91 9.21 13.43 6.94
N ASP A 92 8.07 14.09 7.12
CA ASP A 92 8.00 15.54 7.26
C ASP A 92 8.52 15.98 8.64
N PRO A 93 9.53 16.87 8.72
CA PRO A 93 10.08 17.34 9.99
C PRO A 93 9.13 18.25 10.79
N THR A 94 8.00 18.67 10.21
CA THR A 94 7.02 19.56 10.86
C THR A 94 6.06 18.83 11.81
N ILE A 95 5.98 17.49 11.73
CA ILE A 95 5.06 16.69 12.55
C ILE A 95 5.66 16.50 13.96
N PRO A 96 4.87 16.70 15.04
CA PRO A 96 5.30 16.39 16.40
C PRO A 96 5.74 14.93 16.50
N ARG A 97 6.86 14.66 17.18
CA ARG A 97 7.40 13.29 17.32
C ARG A 97 6.45 12.30 18.00
N GLU A 98 5.42 12.79 18.69
CA GLU A 98 4.37 12.01 19.32
C GLU A 98 3.38 11.41 18.31
N ASP A 99 3.23 12.03 17.13
CA ASP A 99 2.36 11.58 16.04
C ASP A 99 3.11 10.80 14.95
N VAL A 100 4.44 10.65 15.07
CA VAL A 100 5.24 9.87 14.12
C VAL A 100 5.05 8.38 14.41
N MET A 101 4.51 7.67 13.43
CA MET A 101 4.22 6.26 13.47
C MET A 101 5.51 5.42 13.54
N THR A 102 5.53 4.39 14.38
CA THR A 102 6.66 3.44 14.44
C THR A 102 6.79 2.70 13.12
N HIS A 103 7.98 2.22 12.78
CA HIS A 103 8.18 1.43 11.57
C HIS A 103 7.30 0.18 11.49
N ASP A 104 7.08 -0.50 12.63
CA ASP A 104 6.20 -1.67 12.71
C ASP A 104 4.73 -1.30 12.48
N ASP A 105 4.29 -0.14 13.00
CA ASP A 105 2.94 0.38 12.81
C ASP A 105 2.71 0.73 11.33
N LEU A 106 3.71 1.34 10.67
CA LEU A 106 3.66 1.64 9.24
C LEU A 106 3.52 0.36 8.40
N ILE A 107 4.28 -0.69 8.72
CA ILE A 107 4.15 -1.99 8.04
C ILE A 107 2.73 -2.54 8.25
N SER A 108 2.21 -2.47 9.47
CA SER A 108 0.86 -2.95 9.79
C SER A 108 -0.22 -2.20 9.02
N GLU A 109 -0.12 -0.87 8.92
CA GLU A 109 -1.07 -0.04 8.19
C GLU A 109 -1.08 -0.36 6.68
N VAL A 110 0.11 -0.38 6.07
CA VAL A 110 0.28 -0.72 4.63
C VAL A 110 -0.32 -2.08 4.32
N LEU A 111 -0.04 -3.09 5.15
CA LEU A 111 -0.58 -4.43 4.97
C LEU A 111 -2.09 -4.48 5.17
N THR A 112 -2.61 -3.76 6.15
CA THR A 112 -4.05 -3.70 6.42
C THR A 112 -4.83 -3.21 5.21
N ILE A 113 -4.35 -2.15 4.55
CA ILE A 113 -5.01 -1.59 3.36
C ILE A 113 -4.96 -2.58 2.19
N ILE A 114 -3.79 -3.20 1.96
CA ILE A 114 -3.61 -4.16 0.88
C ILE A 114 -4.54 -5.36 1.07
N PHE A 115 -4.61 -5.93 2.28
CA PHE A 115 -5.49 -7.07 2.54
C PHE A 115 -6.96 -6.69 2.49
N ALA A 116 -7.35 -5.56 3.07
CA ALA A 116 -8.72 -5.08 3.03
C ALA A 116 -9.19 -4.88 1.58
N GLY A 117 -8.40 -4.20 0.76
CA GLY A 117 -8.71 -3.98 -0.65
C GLY A 117 -8.75 -5.27 -1.46
N MET A 118 -7.82 -6.19 -1.19
CA MET A 118 -7.72 -7.45 -1.92
C MET A 118 -8.86 -8.41 -1.59
N ASP A 119 -9.14 -8.64 -0.31
CA ASP A 119 -10.13 -9.64 0.12
C ASP A 119 -11.55 -9.20 -0.25
N THR A 120 -11.89 -7.93 -0.02
CA THR A 120 -13.22 -7.42 -0.34
C THR A 120 -13.47 -7.39 -1.85
N THR A 121 -12.53 -6.85 -2.64
CA THR A 121 -12.68 -6.76 -4.10
C THR A 121 -12.76 -8.14 -4.74
N LYS A 122 -11.94 -9.11 -4.30
CA LYS A 122 -12.00 -10.49 -4.81
C LYS A 122 -13.36 -11.14 -4.57
N VAL A 123 -13.87 -11.03 -3.34
CA VAL A 123 -15.16 -11.63 -2.98
C VAL A 123 -16.29 -10.98 -3.75
N VAL A 124 -16.33 -9.65 -3.81
CA VAL A 124 -17.36 -8.90 -4.53
C VAL A 124 -17.33 -9.22 -6.02
N ASN A 125 -16.16 -9.18 -6.67
CA ASN A 125 -16.04 -9.55 -8.09
C ASN A 125 -16.50 -10.98 -8.35
N ASN A 126 -16.16 -11.92 -7.48
CA ASN A 126 -16.61 -13.31 -7.65
C ASN A 126 -18.14 -13.41 -7.57
N ILE A 127 -18.77 -12.72 -6.62
CA ILE A 127 -20.23 -12.70 -6.50
C ILE A 127 -20.86 -12.04 -7.73
N ILE A 128 -20.32 -10.92 -8.21
CA ILE A 128 -20.80 -10.24 -9.42
C ILE A 128 -20.75 -11.19 -10.62
N LEU A 129 -19.63 -11.89 -10.82
CA LEU A 129 -19.49 -12.84 -11.93
C LEU A 129 -20.49 -14.00 -11.83
N ILE A 130 -20.72 -14.52 -10.63
CA ILE A 130 -21.73 -15.57 -10.39
C ILE A 130 -23.14 -15.03 -10.72
N MET A 131 -23.47 -13.83 -10.26
CA MET A 131 -24.78 -13.22 -10.52
C MET A 131 -25.00 -12.94 -12.01
N LEU A 132 -23.98 -12.48 -12.73
CA LEU A 132 -24.05 -12.30 -14.17
C LEU A 132 -24.26 -13.63 -14.89
N ALA A 133 -23.56 -14.69 -14.48
CA ALA A 133 -23.73 -16.02 -15.08
C ALA A 133 -25.12 -16.62 -14.84
N LEU A 134 -25.73 -16.36 -13.67
CA LEU A 134 -27.08 -16.83 -13.34
C LEU A 134 -28.20 -16.04 -14.03
N HIS A 135 -27.92 -14.81 -14.47
CA HIS A 135 -28.90 -13.93 -15.11
C HIS A 135 -28.46 -13.50 -16.53
N PRO A 136 -28.55 -14.39 -17.53
CA PRO A 136 -28.11 -14.11 -18.91
C PRO A 136 -28.75 -12.87 -19.55
N LYS A 137 -30.01 -12.54 -19.19
CA LYS A 137 -30.68 -11.32 -19.68
C LYS A 137 -29.99 -10.04 -19.22
N ILE A 138 -29.51 -10.01 -17.97
CA ILE A 138 -28.76 -8.88 -17.41
C ILE A 138 -27.36 -8.86 -18.01
N GLN A 139 -26.72 -10.03 -18.13
CA GLN A 139 -25.41 -10.16 -18.76
C GLN A 139 -25.40 -9.67 -20.20
N GLN A 140 -26.44 -9.93 -20.99
CA GLN A 140 -26.58 -9.42 -22.36
C GLN A 140 -26.73 -7.90 -22.43
N GLY A 141 -27.24 -7.25 -21.38
CA GLY A 141 -27.34 -5.79 -21.30
C GLY A 141 -26.05 -5.10 -20.87
N VAL A 142 -25.13 -5.82 -20.24
CA VAL A 142 -23.81 -5.32 -19.81
C VAL A 142 -22.71 -5.63 -20.85
N ARG A 143 -22.92 -6.67 -21.68
CA ARG A 143 -22.00 -7.11 -22.73
C ARG A 143 -22.03 -6.18 -23.94
#